data_AF-A0A072TG53-F1
#
_entry.id   AF-A0A072TG53-F1
#
_cell.length_a   1.000
_cell.length_b   1.000
_cell.length_c   1.000
_cell.angle_alpha   90.00
_cell.angle_beta   90.00
_cell.angle_gamma   90.00
#
_symmetry.space_group_name_H-M   'P 1'
#
loop_
_entity.id
_entity.type
_entity.pdbx_description
1 polymer ?
#
loop_
_entity_poly.entity_id
_entity_poly.type
_entity_poly.pdbx_seq_one_letter_code
_entity_poly.pdbx_strand_id
1 'polypeptide(L)'
;MEWMVGESPTDLISVSTGNSTEYSDRQKVDAKRRLLDLVNKGVEATLVQLLETGLIHADPHPGNLRCTSSGEIGFLDFGLLCQMEKRHQFAMLASIVHIVNGDWASLVNALIDMDMVRPGTNIRLVTMELEQALGEVEFKDGIPDVKFSRVLGKILSVAFKYHFRMPAYYTLVLRSLASFEGLAIAADKKFKTFEAAYPYVVRKLLTENSAATRKILHSVLLNRKKEFQWQRLSLFLRVGATRKALQLVTSNSETSPDQSPNKAAGTFDIAYLILTILPSKDGVALRRLLMTAV
;
A
#
# COMPACT_ATOMS: atom_id res chain seq x y z
N MET A 1 -13.97 30.01 3.89
CA MET A 1 -13.87 28.59 4.27
C MET A 1 -15.23 28.17 4.77
N GLU A 2 -15.90 27.24 4.07
CA GLU A 2 -17.06 26.57 4.63
C GLU A 2 -16.62 25.77 5.87
N TRP A 3 -17.40 25.85 6.94
CA TRP A 3 -17.13 25.12 8.17
C TRP A 3 -17.46 23.64 7.94
N MET A 4 -16.44 22.78 7.92
CA MET A 4 -16.64 21.34 7.80
C MET A 4 -16.82 20.74 9.20
N VAL A 5 -18.00 20.17 9.47
CA VAL A 5 -18.30 19.51 10.74
C VAL A 5 -17.62 18.15 10.79
N GLY A 6 -16.79 17.93 11.82
CA GLY A 6 -16.13 16.66 12.05
C GLY A 6 -15.11 16.71 13.20
N GLU A 7 -14.75 15.55 13.73
CA GLU A 7 -13.75 15.40 14.78
C GLU A 7 -12.34 15.58 14.19
N SER A 8 -11.45 16.29 14.89
CA SER A 8 -10.04 16.40 14.51
C SER A 8 -9.30 15.11 14.88
N PRO A 9 -8.35 14.63 14.06
CA PRO A 9 -7.46 13.53 14.46
C PRO A 9 -6.71 13.82 15.76
N THR A 10 -6.37 15.08 16.04
CA THR A 10 -5.71 15.47 17.30
C THR A 10 -6.62 15.23 18.51
N ASP A 11 -7.93 15.47 18.38
CA ASP A 11 -8.91 15.23 19.44
C ASP A 11 -9.12 13.72 19.64
N LEU A 12 -9.17 12.96 18.55
CA LEU A 12 -9.26 11.49 18.63
C LEU A 12 -8.01 10.88 19.30
N ILE A 13 -6.82 11.44 19.03
CA ILE A 13 -5.58 11.04 19.71
C ILE A 13 -5.71 11.34 21.21
N SER A 14 -6.08 12.56 21.60
CA SER A 14 -6.14 12.97 23.01
C SER A 14 -7.11 12.09 23.82
N VAL A 15 -8.28 11.76 23.25
CA VAL A 15 -9.23 10.82 23.86
C VAL A 15 -8.64 9.41 23.94
N SER A 16 -8.00 8.92 22.87
CA SER A 16 -7.47 7.56 22.83
C SER A 16 -6.28 7.32 23.79
N THR A 17 -5.45 8.33 24.01
CA THR A 17 -4.26 8.25 24.87
C THR A 17 -4.48 8.84 26.27
N GLY A 18 -5.64 9.47 26.52
CA GLY A 18 -5.96 10.12 27.77
C GLY A 18 -6.06 9.17 28.96
N ASN A 19 -6.00 9.73 30.18
CA ASN A 19 -6.08 8.95 31.42
C ASN A 19 -7.51 8.44 31.67
N SER A 20 -7.66 7.33 32.41
CA SER A 20 -8.98 6.72 32.69
C SER A 20 -9.85 7.54 33.65
N THR A 21 -9.30 8.61 34.22
CA THR A 21 -10.03 9.60 35.02
C THR A 21 -10.83 10.59 34.16
N GLU A 22 -10.42 10.82 32.91
CA GLU A 22 -11.07 11.77 31.99
C GLU A 22 -11.99 11.09 30.98
N TYR A 23 -11.64 9.87 30.55
CA TYR A 23 -12.40 9.13 29.54
C TYR A 23 -12.62 7.68 29.97
N SER A 24 -13.84 7.19 29.74
CA SER A 24 -14.15 5.77 29.92
C SER A 24 -13.40 4.90 28.91
N ASP A 25 -13.10 3.65 29.28
CA ASP A 25 -12.41 2.72 28.38
C ASP A 25 -13.16 2.52 27.05
N ARG A 26 -14.50 2.57 27.07
CA ARG A 26 -15.32 2.52 25.85
C ARG A 26 -15.04 3.70 24.91
N GLN A 27 -14.94 4.92 25.44
CA GLN A 27 -14.63 6.11 24.64
C GLN A 27 -13.23 6.03 24.03
N LYS A 28 -12.24 5.56 24.80
CA LYS A 28 -10.86 5.40 24.29
C LYS A 28 -10.78 4.41 23.14
N VAL A 29 -11.44 3.26 23.28
CA VAL A 29 -11.50 2.22 22.23
C VAL A 29 -12.23 2.75 20.99
N ASP A 30 -13.33 3.49 21.18
CA ASP A 30 -14.09 4.08 20.08
C ASP A 30 -13.27 5.13 19.30
N ALA A 31 -12.61 6.04 20.03
CA ALA A 31 -11.75 7.07 19.44
C ALA A 31 -10.58 6.45 18.67
N LYS A 32 -9.90 5.45 19.26
CA LYS A 32 -8.84 4.70 18.58
C LYS A 32 -9.35 4.04 17.30
N ARG A 33 -10.54 3.41 17.34
CA ARG A 33 -11.15 2.77 16.16
C ARG A 33 -11.43 3.78 15.05
N ARG A 34 -12.03 4.92 15.36
CA ARG A 34 -12.32 5.99 14.39
C ARG A 34 -11.05 6.58 13.80
N LEU A 35 -10.02 6.80 14.61
CA LEU A 35 -8.74 7.33 14.16
C LEU A 35 -8.05 6.38 13.19
N LEU A 36 -8.01 5.08 13.50
CA LEU A 36 -7.45 4.08 12.59
C LEU A 36 -8.26 3.93 11.29
N ASP A 37 -9.58 4.05 11.36
CA ASP A 37 -10.45 4.05 10.18
C ASP A 37 -10.18 5.29 9.29
N LEU A 38 -10.03 6.48 9.89
CA LEU A 38 -9.64 7.71 9.20
C LEU A 38 -8.26 7.56 8.54
N VAL A 39 -7.28 6.98 9.24
CA VAL A 39 -5.95 6.72 8.69
C VAL A 39 -6.03 5.78 7.48
N ASN A 40 -6.76 4.67 7.58
CA ASN A 40 -6.90 3.72 6.48
C ASN A 40 -7.55 4.38 5.25
N LYS A 41 -8.62 5.16 5.46
CA LYS A 41 -9.27 5.94 4.40
C LYS A 41 -8.34 7.01 3.82
N GLY A 42 -7.53 7.65 4.65
CA GLY A 42 -6.54 8.64 4.22
C GLY A 42 -5.41 8.04 3.40
N VAL A 43 -4.90 6.86 3.79
CA VAL A 43 -3.93 6.09 3.01
C VAL A 43 -4.53 5.68 1.66
N GLU A 44 -5.76 5.14 1.65
CA GLU A 44 -6.44 4.77 0.39
C GLU A 44 -6.69 6.00 -0.50
N ALA A 45 -7.18 7.12 0.06
CA ALA A 45 -7.36 8.37 -0.67
C ALA A 45 -6.04 8.91 -1.24
N THR A 46 -4.94 8.81 -0.50
CA THR A 46 -3.61 9.19 -0.98
C THR A 46 -3.15 8.30 -2.11
N LEU A 47 -3.43 6.99 -2.06
CA LEU A 47 -3.11 6.07 -3.14
C LEU A 47 -3.95 6.33 -4.39
N VAL A 48 -5.24 6.67 -4.26
CA VAL A 48 -6.08 7.12 -5.38
C VAL A 48 -5.52 8.40 -6.00
N GLN A 49 -5.16 9.37 -5.16
CA GLN A 49 -4.54 10.61 -5.59
C GLN A 49 -3.23 10.35 -6.35
N LEU A 50 -2.38 9.46 -5.82
CA LEU A 50 -1.07 9.11 -6.35
C LEU A 50 -1.11 8.26 -7.63
N LEU A 51 -2.03 7.29 -7.71
CA LEU A 51 -1.99 6.21 -8.69
C LEU A 51 -3.13 6.27 -9.71
N GLU A 52 -4.18 7.07 -9.47
CA GLU A 52 -5.28 7.26 -10.43
C GLU A 52 -5.34 8.69 -10.96
N THR A 53 -5.39 9.68 -10.07
CA THR A 53 -5.61 11.07 -10.50
C THR A 53 -4.31 11.78 -10.88
N GLY A 54 -3.19 11.42 -10.25
CA GLY A 54 -1.93 12.13 -10.34
C GLY A 54 -1.89 13.48 -9.64
N LEU A 55 -2.94 13.85 -8.89
CA LEU A 55 -3.02 15.09 -8.12
C LEU A 55 -3.05 14.75 -6.64
N ILE A 56 -2.04 15.22 -5.91
CA ILE A 56 -1.77 14.78 -4.55
C ILE A 56 -1.82 15.95 -3.59
N HIS A 57 -2.59 15.78 -2.52
CA HIS A 57 -2.54 16.59 -1.33
C HIS A 57 -1.25 16.28 -0.55
N ALA A 58 -0.29 17.21 -0.62
CA ALA A 58 1.04 16.99 -0.09
C ALA A 58 1.20 17.34 1.40
N ASP A 59 0.17 17.90 2.02
CA ASP A 59 0.18 18.27 3.45
C ASP A 59 -1.08 17.83 4.24
N PRO A 60 -1.40 16.51 4.30
CA PRO A 60 -2.53 15.99 5.06
C PRO A 60 -2.19 15.91 6.56
N HIS A 61 -1.73 17.01 7.16
CA HIS A 61 -1.45 17.06 8.59
C HIS A 61 -2.77 17.05 9.40
N PRO A 62 -2.74 16.70 10.70
CA PRO A 62 -3.96 16.54 11.51
C PRO A 62 -4.91 17.75 11.44
N GLY A 63 -4.38 18.97 11.41
CA GLY A 63 -5.16 20.20 11.28
C GLY A 63 -6.01 20.30 10.00
N ASN A 64 -5.58 19.69 8.89
CA ASN A 64 -6.24 19.74 7.58
C ASN A 64 -7.18 18.57 7.33
N LEU A 65 -7.32 17.67 8.32
CA LEU A 65 -8.14 16.48 8.23
C LEU A 65 -9.32 16.55 9.19
N ARG A 66 -10.48 16.08 8.77
CA ARG A 66 -11.66 15.90 9.63
C ARG A 66 -12.26 14.51 9.45
N CYS A 67 -12.66 13.90 10.56
CA CYS A 67 -13.53 12.73 10.56
C CYS A 67 -14.98 13.22 10.62
N THR A 68 -15.71 13.12 9.51
CA THR A 68 -17.12 13.54 9.47
C THR A 68 -17.99 12.58 10.28
N SER A 69 -19.21 13.00 10.65
CA SER A 69 -20.16 12.13 11.37
C SER A 69 -20.65 10.93 10.55
N SER A 70 -20.58 11.00 9.21
CA SER A 70 -20.80 9.87 8.30
C SER A 70 -19.63 8.89 8.26
N GLY A 71 -18.51 9.22 8.91
CA GLY A 71 -17.27 8.44 8.91
C GLY A 71 -16.40 8.68 7.67
N GLU A 72 -16.68 9.70 6.87
CA GLU A 72 -15.85 10.06 5.72
C GLU A 72 -14.66 10.94 6.15
N ILE A 73 -13.59 10.94 5.34
CA ILE A 73 -12.43 11.81 5.53
C ILE A 73 -12.65 13.13 4.79
N GLY A 74 -12.54 14.23 5.51
CA GLY A 74 -12.60 15.58 4.98
C GLY A 74 -11.22 16.22 4.88
N PHE A 75 -10.89 16.80 3.73
CA PHE A 75 -9.69 17.62 3.52
C PHE A 75 -10.08 19.11 3.52
N LEU A 76 -9.36 19.94 4.27
CA LEU A 76 -9.70 21.36 4.44
C LEU A 76 -8.85 22.31 3.59
N ASP A 77 -7.54 22.11 3.58
CA ASP A 77 -6.59 23.06 2.98
C ASP A 77 -5.87 22.44 1.79
N PHE A 78 -6.17 22.94 0.60
CA PHE A 78 -5.57 22.50 -0.67
C PHE A 78 -4.43 23.42 -1.12
N GLY A 79 -3.81 24.18 -0.21
CA GLY A 79 -2.71 25.10 -0.51
C GLY A 79 -1.43 24.41 -1.00
N LEU A 80 -1.23 23.13 -0.66
CA LEU A 80 -0.07 22.35 -1.10
C LEU A 80 -0.49 21.12 -1.91
N LEU A 81 -0.68 21.34 -3.22
CA LEU A 81 -0.96 20.31 -4.20
C LEU A 81 0.27 19.99 -5.05
N CYS A 82 0.35 18.72 -5.47
CA CYS A 82 1.40 18.21 -6.33
C CYS A 82 0.78 17.47 -7.51
N GLN A 83 1.18 17.82 -8.74
CA GLN A 83 0.76 17.09 -9.94
C GLN A 83 1.90 16.23 -10.48
N MET A 84 1.61 14.97 -10.78
CA MET A 84 2.56 13.99 -11.29
C MET A 84 2.21 13.56 -12.70
N GLU A 85 3.23 13.42 -13.54
CA GLU A 85 3.09 12.82 -14.86
C GLU A 85 2.70 11.34 -14.75
N LYS A 86 1.92 10.85 -15.72
CA LYS A 86 1.48 9.44 -15.75
C LYS A 86 2.65 8.45 -15.66
N ARG A 87 3.80 8.77 -16.28
CA ARG A 87 5.00 7.91 -16.20
C ARG A 87 5.51 7.75 -14.76
N HIS A 88 5.50 8.84 -13.98
CA HIS A 88 5.94 8.82 -12.59
C HIS A 88 4.93 8.09 -11.71
N GLN A 89 3.63 8.19 -12.00
CA GLN A 89 2.60 7.42 -11.30
C GLN A 89 2.80 5.91 -11.49
N PHE A 90 3.07 5.46 -12.72
CA PHE A 90 3.36 4.05 -12.99
C PHE A 90 4.68 3.59 -12.37
N ALA A 91 5.71 4.42 -12.41
CA ALA A 91 6.98 4.11 -11.76
C ALA A 91 6.83 4.00 -10.23
N MET A 92 6.02 4.87 -9.61
CA MET A 92 5.69 4.78 -8.19
C MET A 92 4.90 3.51 -7.85
N LEU A 93 3.90 3.16 -8.68
CA LEU A 93 3.18 1.89 -8.56
C LEU A 93 4.14 0.71 -8.59
N ALA A 94 5.05 0.69 -9.57
CA ALA A 94 6.07 -0.33 -9.70
C ALA A 94 6.99 -0.36 -8.47
N SER A 95 7.44 0.79 -7.96
CA SER A 95 8.28 0.87 -6.75
C SER A 95 7.61 0.22 -5.53
N ILE A 96 6.34 0.54 -5.24
CA ILE A 96 5.62 -0.06 -4.11
C ILE A 96 5.58 -1.58 -4.24
N VAL A 97 5.27 -2.06 -5.44
CA VAL A 97 5.20 -3.49 -5.75
C VAL A 97 6.57 -4.16 -5.60
N HIS A 98 7.64 -3.57 -6.13
CA HIS A 98 8.98 -4.13 -6.06
C HIS A 98 9.54 -4.14 -4.64
N ILE A 99 9.24 -3.13 -3.81
CA ILE A 99 9.58 -3.13 -2.39
C ILE A 99 8.90 -4.30 -1.67
N VAL A 100 7.60 -4.50 -1.89
CA VAL A 100 6.86 -5.58 -1.23
C VAL A 100 7.31 -6.97 -1.70
N ASN A 101 7.77 -7.09 -2.96
CA ASN A 101 8.28 -8.35 -3.51
C ASN A 101 9.78 -8.56 -3.29
N GLY A 102 10.48 -7.64 -2.62
CA GLY A 102 11.94 -7.69 -2.43
C GLY A 102 12.74 -7.68 -3.74
N ASP A 103 12.19 -7.12 -4.82
CA ASP A 103 12.86 -7.03 -6.12
C ASP A 103 13.60 -5.70 -6.25
N TRP A 104 14.78 -5.63 -5.66
CA TRP A 104 15.58 -4.41 -5.57
C TRP A 104 16.12 -3.96 -6.92
N ALA A 105 16.43 -4.90 -7.82
CA ALA A 105 16.88 -4.57 -9.17
C ALA A 105 15.78 -3.84 -9.95
N SER A 106 14.55 -4.35 -9.90
CA SER A 106 13.40 -3.69 -10.53
C SER A 106 13.02 -2.39 -9.81
N LEU A 107 13.21 -2.30 -8.49
CA LEU A 107 13.06 -1.04 -7.75
C LEU A 107 14.00 0.04 -8.28
N VAL A 108 15.29 -0.26 -8.52
CA VAL A 108 16.23 0.73 -9.07
C VAL A 108 15.80 1.20 -10.46
N ASN A 109 15.28 0.31 -11.30
CA ASN A 109 14.71 0.71 -12.60
C ASN A 109 13.52 1.66 -12.44
N ALA A 110 12.63 1.41 -11.48
CA ALA A 110 11.53 2.32 -11.19
C ALA A 110 12.02 3.70 -10.66
N LEU A 111 13.10 3.73 -9.87
CA LEU A 111 13.74 4.98 -9.44
C LEU A 111 14.37 5.75 -10.61
N ILE A 112 14.89 5.05 -11.63
CA ILE A 112 15.35 5.65 -12.89
C ILE A 112 14.17 6.26 -13.66
N ASP A 113 13.06 5.53 -13.80
CA ASP A 113 11.85 6.00 -14.50
C ASP A 113 11.20 7.23 -13.80
N MET A 114 11.50 7.44 -12.52
CA MET A 114 11.16 8.62 -11.73
C MET A 114 12.17 9.78 -11.81
N ASP A 115 13.15 9.70 -12.72
CA ASP A 115 14.23 10.68 -12.88
C ASP A 115 15.08 10.90 -11.61
N MET A 116 15.09 9.93 -10.69
CA MET A 116 15.80 10.08 -9.43
C MET A 116 17.28 9.72 -9.56
N VAL A 117 17.60 8.79 -10.45
CA VAL A 117 18.96 8.30 -10.63
C VAL A 117 19.68 9.15 -11.68
N ARG A 118 20.87 9.66 -11.35
CA ARG A 118 21.65 10.43 -12.32
C ARG A 118 22.23 9.54 -13.42
N PRO A 119 22.35 10.06 -14.66
CA PRO A 119 23.18 9.42 -15.67
C PRO A 119 24.60 9.20 -15.14
N GLY A 120 25.15 8.01 -15.38
CA GLY A 120 26.49 7.62 -14.92
C GLY A 120 26.55 7.01 -13.51
N THR A 121 25.45 6.99 -12.76
CA THR A 121 25.41 6.25 -11.48
C THR A 121 25.59 4.75 -11.71
N ASN A 122 26.46 4.11 -10.92
CA ASN A 122 26.68 2.66 -11.00
C ASN A 122 25.49 1.88 -10.42
N ILE A 123 24.56 1.50 -11.29
CA ILE A 123 23.32 0.80 -10.94
C ILE A 123 23.55 -0.52 -10.21
N ARG A 124 24.61 -1.26 -10.55
CA ARG A 124 24.91 -2.54 -9.88
C ARG A 124 25.26 -2.32 -8.42
N LEU A 125 26.10 -1.33 -8.11
CA LEU A 125 26.46 -1.00 -6.75
C LEU A 125 25.26 -0.50 -5.94
N VAL A 126 24.43 0.37 -6.52
CA VAL A 126 23.18 0.83 -5.89
C VAL A 126 22.28 -0.36 -5.54
N THR A 127 22.13 -1.30 -6.47
CA THR A 127 21.27 -2.49 -6.26
C THR A 127 21.78 -3.33 -5.11
N MET A 128 23.08 -3.63 -5.07
CA MET A 128 23.71 -4.39 -3.98
C MET A 128 23.55 -3.70 -2.61
N GLU A 129 23.65 -2.37 -2.58
CA GLU A 129 23.50 -1.60 -1.34
C GLU A 129 22.05 -1.55 -0.86
N LEU A 130 21.07 -1.47 -1.76
CA LEU A 130 19.66 -1.60 -1.41
C LEU A 130 19.36 -3.02 -0.90
N GLU A 131 19.88 -4.04 -1.57
CA GLU A 131 19.80 -5.44 -1.14
C GLU A 131 20.36 -5.63 0.27
N GLN A 132 21.51 -5.03 0.58
CA GLN A 132 22.09 -5.10 1.91
C GLN A 132 21.28 -4.31 2.94
N ALA A 133 20.88 -3.08 2.60
CA ALA A 133 20.20 -2.17 3.53
C ALA A 133 18.78 -2.60 3.89
N LEU A 134 18.11 -3.31 2.97
CA LEU A 134 16.72 -3.77 3.09
C LEU A 134 16.58 -5.29 3.17
N GLY A 135 17.66 -6.06 2.97
CA GLY A 135 17.67 -7.52 3.12
C GLY A 135 17.43 -7.99 4.56
N GLU A 136 17.61 -7.10 5.55
CA GLU A 136 17.24 -7.32 6.95
C GLU A 136 15.73 -7.17 7.24
N VAL A 137 14.94 -6.72 6.24
CA VAL A 137 13.50 -6.55 6.42
C VAL A 137 12.84 -7.92 6.44
N GLU A 138 12.21 -8.26 7.56
CA GLU A 138 11.37 -9.46 7.66
C GLU A 138 10.08 -9.27 6.86
N PHE A 139 9.63 -10.34 6.20
CA PHE A 139 8.37 -10.36 5.46
C PHE A 139 7.40 -11.32 6.14
N LYS A 140 6.23 -10.81 6.54
CA LYS A 140 5.14 -11.62 7.07
C LYS A 140 4.09 -11.77 5.98
N ASP A 141 3.76 -13.01 5.63
CA ASP A 141 2.79 -13.29 4.57
C ASP A 141 3.14 -12.64 3.21
N GLY A 142 4.43 -12.38 2.94
CA GLY A 142 4.91 -11.73 1.71
C GLY A 142 4.74 -10.21 1.68
N ILE A 143 4.38 -9.58 2.81
CA ILE A 143 4.36 -8.12 2.98
C ILE A 143 5.46 -7.73 3.98
N PRO A 144 6.21 -6.64 3.75
CA PRO A 144 7.20 -6.15 4.70
C PRO A 144 6.60 -5.96 6.11
N ASP A 145 7.15 -6.67 7.10
CA ASP A 145 6.80 -6.53 8.52
C ASP A 145 7.61 -5.40 9.16
N VAL A 146 7.49 -4.22 8.57
CA VAL A 146 8.28 -3.05 8.97
C VAL A 146 7.52 -1.77 8.68
N LYS A 147 7.81 -0.73 9.46
CA LYS A 147 7.29 0.62 9.24
C LYS A 147 7.76 1.17 7.90
N PHE A 148 6.89 1.89 7.21
CA PHE A 148 7.17 2.49 5.91
C PHE A 148 8.31 3.49 5.99
N SER A 149 8.32 4.36 7.01
CA SER A 149 9.41 5.29 7.31
C SER A 149 10.78 4.63 7.45
N ARG A 150 10.87 3.41 7.99
CA ARG A 150 12.16 2.70 8.11
C ARG A 150 12.66 2.22 6.75
N VAL A 151 11.79 1.66 5.91
CA VAL A 151 12.15 1.26 4.53
C VAL A 151 12.54 2.48 3.72
N LEU A 152 11.73 3.53 3.80
CA LEU A 152 11.98 4.79 3.11
C LEU A 152 13.30 5.44 3.57
N GLY A 153 13.58 5.43 4.87
CA GLY A 153 14.83 5.95 5.43
C GLY A 153 16.05 5.25 4.84
N LYS A 154 16.01 3.91 4.69
CA LYS A 154 17.09 3.14 4.05
C LYS A 154 17.25 3.51 2.57
N ILE A 155 16.15 3.60 1.81
CA ILE A 155 16.17 4.04 0.41
C ILE A 155 16.79 5.44 0.29
N LEU A 156 16.38 6.38 1.15
CA LEU A 156 16.92 7.74 1.17
C LEU A 156 18.40 7.76 1.54
N SER A 157 18.86 6.94 2.49
CA SER A 157 20.29 6.84 2.82
C SER A 157 21.12 6.39 1.62
N VAL A 158 20.66 5.39 0.86
CA VAL A 158 21.33 4.97 -0.39
C VAL A 158 21.26 6.07 -1.44
N ALA A 159 20.10 6.71 -1.59
CA ALA A 159 19.91 7.82 -2.51
C ALA A 159 20.88 8.98 -2.22
N PHE A 160 21.10 9.34 -0.95
CA PHE A 160 22.09 10.35 -0.56
C PHE A 160 23.53 9.92 -0.85
N LYS A 161 23.89 8.67 -0.50
CA LYS A 161 25.23 8.10 -0.75
C LYS A 161 25.60 8.10 -2.23
N TYR A 162 24.65 7.79 -3.11
CA TYR A 162 24.85 7.76 -4.56
C TYR A 162 24.42 9.05 -5.27
N HIS A 163 24.20 10.11 -4.49
CA HIS A 163 23.85 11.43 -4.99
C HIS A 163 22.66 11.39 -5.97
N PHE A 164 21.54 10.79 -5.59
CA PHE A 164 20.34 10.84 -6.41
C PHE A 164 19.83 12.28 -6.52
N ARG A 165 19.10 12.56 -7.60
CA ARG A 165 18.27 13.75 -7.70
C ARG A 165 16.92 13.40 -7.09
N MET A 166 16.40 14.28 -6.25
CA MET A 166 15.09 14.09 -5.63
C MET A 166 14.14 15.11 -6.25
N PRO A 167 13.29 14.71 -7.21
CA PRO A 167 12.28 15.62 -7.74
C PRO A 167 11.39 16.17 -6.63
N ALA A 168 10.95 17.42 -6.78
CA ALA A 168 10.10 18.09 -5.78
C ALA A 168 8.79 17.31 -5.54
N TYR A 169 8.21 16.72 -6.58
CA TYR A 169 6.99 15.92 -6.44
C TYR A 169 7.20 14.72 -5.50
N TYR A 170 8.39 14.11 -5.54
CA TYR A 170 8.67 12.91 -4.76
C TYR A 170 8.71 13.25 -3.27
N THR A 171 9.37 14.35 -2.89
CA THR A 171 9.42 14.78 -1.48
C THR A 171 8.04 15.16 -0.94
N LEU A 172 7.17 15.74 -1.79
CA LEU A 172 5.78 16.04 -1.48
C LEU A 172 4.95 14.77 -1.22
N VAL A 173 5.11 13.73 -2.05
CA VAL A 173 4.48 12.41 -1.84
C VAL A 173 4.92 11.79 -0.52
N LEU A 174 6.24 11.79 -0.25
CA LEU A 174 6.77 11.23 0.98
C LEU A 174 6.25 11.95 2.23
N ARG A 175 6.12 13.29 2.16
CA ARG A 175 5.53 14.08 3.26
C ARG A 175 4.10 13.64 3.54
N SER A 176 3.29 13.48 2.50
CA SER A 176 1.89 13.05 2.63
C SER A 176 1.76 11.68 3.30
N LEU A 177 2.53 10.69 2.84
CA LEU A 177 2.54 9.34 3.43
C LEU A 177 3.08 9.33 4.87
N ALA A 178 4.13 10.12 5.16
CA ALA A 178 4.70 10.22 6.49
C ALA A 178 3.72 10.83 7.52
N SER A 179 2.91 11.81 7.11
CA SER A 179 1.88 12.40 7.97
C SER A 179 0.81 11.37 8.39
N PHE A 180 0.34 10.53 7.46
CA PHE A 180 -0.60 9.46 7.77
C PHE A 180 0.03 8.35 8.63
N GLU A 181 1.27 7.95 8.37
CA GLU A 181 1.98 6.98 9.22
C GLU A 181 2.16 7.54 10.65
N GLY A 182 2.48 8.84 10.80
CA GLY A 182 2.58 9.49 12.09
C GLY A 182 1.28 9.44 12.90
N LEU A 183 0.15 9.76 12.24
CA LEU A 183 -1.19 9.63 12.83
C LEU A 183 -1.51 8.19 13.25
N ALA A 184 -1.17 7.23 12.39
CA ALA A 184 -1.41 5.81 12.64
C ALA A 184 -0.63 5.30 13.85
N ILE A 185 0.66 5.66 13.93
CA ILE A 185 1.55 5.25 15.03
C ILE A 185 1.14 5.90 16.35
N ALA A 186 0.62 7.12 16.32
CA ALA A 186 0.09 7.79 17.51
C ALA A 186 -1.11 7.01 18.10
N ALA A 187 -1.96 6.42 17.25
CA ALA A 187 -3.09 5.60 17.65
C ALA A 187 -2.71 4.15 18.03
N ASP A 188 -1.82 3.55 17.23
CA ASP A 188 -1.36 2.18 17.38
C ASP A 188 0.11 2.01 16.98
N LYS A 189 0.96 1.79 17.98
CA LYS A 189 2.41 1.59 17.78
C LYS A 189 2.75 0.38 16.90
N LYS A 190 1.82 -0.58 16.76
CA LYS A 190 1.96 -1.77 15.91
C LYS A 190 1.40 -1.59 14.50
N PHE A 191 0.87 -0.40 14.16
CA PHE A 191 0.37 -0.13 12.82
C PHE A 191 1.47 -0.25 11.78
N LYS A 192 1.13 -0.85 10.64
CA LYS A 192 2.04 -1.06 9.51
C LYS A 192 1.41 -0.52 8.24
N THR A 193 2.00 0.56 7.72
CA THR A 193 1.48 1.30 6.57
C THR A 193 1.46 0.46 5.29
N PHE A 194 2.43 -0.46 5.09
CA PHE A 194 2.43 -1.37 3.94
C PHE A 194 1.22 -2.31 3.94
N GLU A 195 0.84 -2.86 5.10
CA GLU A 195 -0.33 -3.75 5.21
C GLU A 195 -1.64 -3.01 4.89
N ALA A 196 -1.73 -1.71 5.22
CA ALA A 196 -2.89 -0.88 4.88
C ALA A 196 -2.92 -0.48 3.39
N ALA A 197 -1.76 -0.18 2.80
CA ALA A 197 -1.65 0.33 1.43
C ALA A 197 -1.72 -0.77 0.36
N TYR A 198 -1.10 -1.93 0.64
CA TYR A 198 -0.88 -2.97 -0.37
C TYR A 198 -2.17 -3.57 -0.96
N PRO A 199 -3.28 -3.77 -0.19
CA PRO A 199 -4.55 -4.22 -0.75
C PRO A 199 -5.06 -3.36 -1.90
N TYR A 200 -4.95 -2.04 -1.79
CA TYR A 200 -5.37 -1.13 -2.86
C TYR A 200 -4.48 -1.29 -4.10
N VAL A 201 -3.16 -1.35 -3.92
CA VAL A 201 -2.18 -1.55 -5.01
C VAL A 201 -2.45 -2.86 -5.76
N VAL A 202 -2.67 -3.96 -5.04
CA VAL A 202 -2.97 -5.25 -5.64
C VAL A 202 -4.30 -5.24 -6.37
N ARG A 203 -5.36 -4.66 -5.78
CA ARG A 203 -6.65 -4.48 -6.46
C ARG A 203 -6.48 -3.76 -7.78
N LYS A 204 -5.78 -2.62 -7.78
CA LYS A 204 -5.50 -1.85 -9.00
C LYS A 204 -4.78 -2.67 -10.06
N LEU A 205 -3.75 -3.44 -9.70
CA LEU A 205 -3.03 -4.30 -10.65
C LEU A 205 -3.89 -5.42 -11.23
N LEU A 206 -4.80 -5.98 -10.42
CA LEU A 206 -5.68 -7.06 -10.86
C LEU A 206 -6.82 -6.54 -11.74
N THR A 207 -7.39 -5.38 -11.43
CA THR A 207 -8.57 -4.83 -12.14
C THR A 207 -8.18 -3.98 -13.35
N GLU A 208 -7.08 -3.24 -13.29
CA GLU A 208 -6.69 -2.30 -14.35
C GLU A 208 -5.93 -2.99 -15.48
N ASN A 209 -6.51 -2.95 -16.67
CA ASN A 209 -5.98 -3.61 -17.87
C ASN A 209 -5.21 -2.64 -18.79
N SER A 210 -4.35 -1.78 -18.24
CA SER A 210 -3.45 -0.93 -19.03
C SER A 210 -2.19 -1.70 -19.44
N ALA A 211 -1.45 -1.22 -20.45
CA ALA A 211 -0.17 -1.85 -20.82
C ALA A 211 0.87 -1.74 -19.69
N ALA A 212 0.89 -0.63 -18.95
CA ALA A 212 1.82 -0.40 -17.85
C ALA A 212 1.52 -1.30 -16.65
N THR A 213 0.25 -1.36 -16.21
CA THR A 213 -0.16 -2.22 -15.09
C THR A 213 0.04 -3.70 -15.41
N ARG A 214 -0.24 -4.14 -16.65
CA ARG A 214 0.11 -5.50 -17.09
C ARG A 214 1.60 -5.75 -17.02
N LYS A 215 2.46 -4.82 -17.48
CA LYS A 215 3.91 -4.99 -17.41
C LYS A 215 4.38 -5.19 -15.95
N ILE A 216 3.84 -4.42 -15.02
CA ILE A 216 4.11 -4.57 -13.58
C ILE A 216 3.63 -5.93 -13.09
N LEU A 217 2.38 -6.32 -13.40
CA LEU A 217 1.83 -7.61 -13.00
C LEU A 217 2.65 -8.79 -13.53
N HIS A 218 3.10 -8.72 -14.79
CA HIS A 218 4.00 -9.71 -15.40
C HIS A 218 5.33 -9.79 -14.67
N SER A 219 5.93 -8.64 -14.32
CA SER A 219 7.23 -8.63 -13.60
C SER A 219 7.17 -9.30 -12.23
N VAL A 220 5.99 -9.35 -11.62
CA VAL A 220 5.81 -10.00 -10.32
C VAL A 220 5.40 -11.46 -10.48
N LEU A 221 4.43 -11.75 -11.35
CA LEU A 221 3.85 -13.08 -11.47
C LEU A 221 4.67 -14.04 -12.35
N LEU A 222 5.62 -13.53 -13.14
CA LEU A 222 6.52 -14.34 -13.94
C LEU A 222 7.95 -14.15 -13.45
N ASN A 223 8.71 -15.24 -13.37
CA ASN A 223 10.15 -15.14 -13.13
C ASN A 223 10.91 -14.79 -14.41
N ARG A 224 12.24 -14.65 -14.32
CA ARG A 224 13.11 -14.35 -15.47
C ARG A 224 13.04 -15.41 -16.59
N LYS A 225 12.62 -16.64 -16.28
CA LYS A 225 12.41 -17.73 -17.25
C LYS A 225 10.99 -17.75 -17.84
N LYS A 226 10.16 -16.74 -17.52
CA LYS A 226 8.73 -16.67 -17.86
C LYS A 226 7.87 -17.76 -17.21
N GLU A 227 8.36 -18.39 -16.14
CA GLU A 227 7.58 -19.37 -15.39
C GLU A 227 6.67 -18.67 -14.38
N PHE A 228 5.45 -19.16 -14.26
CA PHE A 228 4.43 -18.59 -13.40
C PHE A 228 4.71 -18.82 -11.91
N GLN A 229 4.64 -17.74 -11.12
CA GLN A 229 4.87 -17.73 -9.68
C GLN A 229 3.54 -17.86 -8.93
N TRP A 230 3.05 -19.10 -8.77
CA TRP A 230 1.75 -19.38 -8.15
C TRP A 230 1.62 -18.87 -6.71
N GLN A 231 2.71 -18.89 -5.93
CA GLN A 231 2.73 -18.37 -4.56
C GLN A 231 2.53 -16.84 -4.52
N ARG A 232 2.96 -16.13 -5.57
CA ARG A 232 2.75 -14.68 -5.68
C ARG A 232 1.33 -14.37 -6.12
N LEU A 233 0.80 -15.15 -7.06
CA LEU A 233 -0.62 -15.02 -7.44
C LEU A 233 -1.53 -15.28 -6.24
N SER A 234 -1.29 -16.33 -5.46
CA SER A 234 -2.12 -16.63 -4.29
C SER A 234 -2.09 -15.49 -3.27
N LEU A 235 -0.92 -14.90 -3.02
CA LEU A 235 -0.80 -13.70 -2.20
C LEU A 235 -1.64 -12.54 -2.75
N PHE A 236 -1.52 -12.26 -4.05
CA PHE A 236 -2.25 -11.18 -4.71
C PHE A 236 -3.77 -11.39 -4.63
N LEU A 237 -4.25 -12.61 -4.83
CA LEU A 237 -5.67 -12.90 -4.73
C LEU A 237 -6.17 -12.76 -3.28
N ARG A 238 -5.41 -13.24 -2.30
CA ARG A 238 -5.74 -13.11 -0.88
C ARG A 238 -5.78 -11.66 -0.41
N VAL A 239 -4.79 -10.86 -0.82
CA VAL A 239 -4.65 -9.45 -0.43
C VAL A 239 -5.60 -8.54 -1.22
N GLY A 240 -5.82 -8.84 -2.49
CA GLY A 240 -6.68 -8.08 -3.39
C GLY A 240 -8.17 -8.39 -3.24
N ALA A 241 -8.53 -9.52 -2.64
CA ALA A 241 -9.92 -9.86 -2.40
C ALA A 241 -10.60 -8.79 -1.53
N THR A 242 -11.75 -8.29 -2.00
CA THR A 242 -12.54 -7.29 -1.25
C THR A 242 -13.06 -7.90 0.06
N ARG A 243 -13.30 -7.07 1.09
CA ARG A 243 -13.96 -7.52 2.34
C ARG A 243 -15.23 -8.34 2.09
N LYS A 244 -15.98 -8.01 1.03
CA LYS A 244 -17.20 -8.73 0.62
C LYS A 244 -16.91 -10.13 0.04
N ALA A 245 -15.82 -10.28 -0.72
CA ALA A 245 -15.34 -11.58 -1.20
C ALA A 245 -14.76 -12.43 -0.06
N LEU A 246 -13.99 -11.83 0.86
CA LEU A 246 -13.52 -12.51 2.09
C LEU A 246 -14.67 -12.96 2.99
N GLN A 247 -15.73 -12.15 3.14
CA GLN A 247 -16.91 -12.52 3.94
C GLN A 247 -17.67 -13.73 3.37
N LEU A 248 -17.80 -13.82 2.04
CA LEU A 248 -18.38 -15.00 1.36
C LEU A 248 -17.51 -16.26 1.50
N VAL A 249 -16.19 -16.09 1.55
CA VAL A 249 -15.23 -17.18 1.78
C VAL A 249 -15.37 -17.71 3.21
N THR A 250 -15.44 -16.81 4.21
CA THR A 250 -15.57 -17.20 5.62
C THR A 250 -16.92 -17.87 5.93
N SER A 251 -18.02 -17.44 5.29
CA SER A 251 -19.34 -18.05 5.49
C SER A 251 -19.44 -19.48 4.95
N ASN A 252 -18.64 -19.82 3.93
CA ASN A 252 -18.60 -21.18 3.37
C ASN A 252 -17.64 -22.12 4.12
N SER A 253 -16.85 -21.60 5.07
CA SER A 253 -15.94 -22.40 5.91
C SER A 253 -16.52 -22.82 7.25
N GLU A 254 -17.74 -22.38 7.61
CA GLU A 254 -18.39 -22.68 8.90
C GLU A 254 -19.25 -23.97 8.90
N THR A 255 -18.84 -25.01 8.19
CA THR A 255 -19.40 -26.36 8.39
C THR A 255 -18.30 -27.37 8.71
N SER A 256 -17.85 -27.37 9.98
CA SER A 256 -17.49 -28.52 10.83
C SER A 256 -16.38 -28.13 11.82
N PRO A 257 -16.61 -28.22 13.16
CA PRO A 257 -15.60 -27.92 14.17
C PRO A 257 -14.84 -29.20 14.51
N ASP A 258 -13.80 -29.52 13.77
CA ASP A 258 -12.63 -30.27 14.26
C ASP A 258 -11.69 -30.55 13.09
N GLN A 259 -10.64 -29.75 12.94
CA GLN A 259 -9.30 -30.18 12.52
C GLN A 259 -8.33 -29.00 12.52
N SER A 260 -7.09 -29.30 12.89
CA SER A 260 -5.93 -28.39 12.97
C SER A 260 -5.72 -27.56 11.69
N PRO A 261 -4.94 -26.45 11.71
CA PRO A 261 -4.88 -25.50 10.59
C PRO A 261 -4.20 -26.16 9.38
N ASN A 262 -5.02 -26.76 8.52
CA ASN A 262 -4.57 -27.62 7.44
C ASN A 262 -4.38 -26.80 6.17
N LYS A 263 -3.22 -26.94 5.50
CA LYS A 263 -2.89 -26.32 4.20
C LYS A 263 -4.00 -26.46 3.13
N ALA A 264 -4.88 -27.45 3.27
CA ALA A 264 -6.03 -27.69 2.39
C ALA A 264 -7.06 -26.55 2.38
N ALA A 265 -7.27 -25.84 3.50
CA ALA A 265 -8.21 -24.72 3.57
C ALA A 265 -7.75 -23.53 2.71
N GLY A 266 -6.44 -23.24 2.72
CA GLY A 266 -5.86 -22.16 1.90
C GLY A 266 -5.91 -22.45 0.40
N THR A 267 -5.75 -23.70 -0.03
CA THR A 267 -5.84 -24.09 -1.45
C THR A 267 -7.26 -23.98 -1.98
N PHE A 268 -8.26 -24.37 -1.17
CA PHE A 268 -9.68 -24.22 -1.52
C PHE A 268 -10.08 -22.75 -1.69
N ASP A 269 -9.57 -21.88 -0.82
CA ASP A 269 -9.81 -20.43 -0.86
C ASP A 269 -9.23 -19.79 -2.14
N ILE A 270 -7.99 -20.15 -2.50
CA ILE A 270 -7.35 -19.64 -3.74
C ILE A 270 -8.07 -20.13 -4.99
N ALA A 271 -8.43 -21.42 -5.06
CA ALA A 271 -9.16 -21.97 -6.21
C ALA A 271 -10.51 -21.27 -6.39
N TYR A 272 -11.22 -20.99 -5.29
CA TYR A 272 -12.47 -20.25 -5.32
C TYR A 272 -12.28 -18.78 -5.76
N LEU A 273 -11.26 -18.08 -5.25
CA LEU A 273 -10.92 -16.73 -5.68
C LEU A 273 -10.55 -16.66 -7.16
N ILE A 274 -9.79 -17.65 -7.66
CA ILE A 274 -9.49 -17.79 -9.09
C ILE A 274 -10.78 -17.99 -9.87
N LEU A 275 -11.63 -18.94 -9.48
CA LEU A 275 -12.91 -19.22 -10.16
C LEU A 275 -13.88 -18.02 -10.14
N THR A 276 -13.76 -17.13 -9.16
CA THR A 276 -14.58 -15.91 -9.06
C THR A 276 -14.01 -14.76 -9.89
N ILE A 277 -12.68 -14.58 -9.88
CA ILE A 277 -12.02 -13.46 -10.56
C ILE A 277 -11.85 -13.75 -12.05
N LEU A 278 -11.47 -14.98 -12.45
CA LEU A 278 -11.19 -15.29 -13.85
C LEU A 278 -12.38 -15.05 -14.79
N PRO A 279 -13.65 -15.32 -14.43
CA PRO A 279 -14.79 -15.04 -15.30
C PRO A 279 -15.25 -13.58 -15.26
N SER A 280 -14.86 -12.80 -14.24
CA SER A 280 -15.36 -11.44 -14.04
C SER A 280 -14.76 -10.43 -15.04
N LYS A 281 -15.34 -9.23 -15.11
CA LYS A 281 -14.76 -8.11 -15.86
C LYS A 281 -13.38 -7.71 -15.31
N ASP A 282 -13.17 -7.89 -14.02
CA ASP A 282 -11.93 -7.57 -13.33
C ASP A 282 -10.83 -8.61 -13.62
N GLY A 283 -11.18 -9.84 -14.00
CA GLY A 283 -10.21 -10.88 -14.36
C GLY A 283 -9.51 -10.72 -15.71
N VAL A 284 -9.80 -9.66 -16.49
CA VAL A 284 -9.25 -9.51 -17.86
C VAL A 284 -7.73 -9.46 -17.86
N ALA A 285 -7.12 -8.74 -16.91
CA ALA A 285 -5.67 -8.63 -16.81
C ALA A 285 -5.03 -9.99 -16.53
N LEU A 286 -5.60 -10.76 -15.60
CA LEU A 286 -5.13 -12.10 -15.24
C LEU A 286 -5.32 -13.11 -16.39
N ARG A 287 -6.48 -13.09 -17.08
CA ARG A 287 -6.73 -13.95 -18.26
C ARG A 287 -5.71 -13.69 -19.35
N ARG A 288 -5.43 -12.42 -19.67
CA ARG A 288 -4.42 -12.06 -20.69
C ARG A 288 -3.03 -12.52 -20.30
N LEU A 289 -2.67 -12.39 -19.02
CA LEU A 289 -1.37 -12.83 -18.51
C LEU A 289 -1.21 -14.35 -18.65
N LEU A 290 -2.25 -15.13 -18.29
CA LEU A 290 -2.25 -16.59 -18.46
C LEU A 290 -2.13 -17.01 -19.93
N MET A 291 -2.82 -16.32 -20.84
CA MET A 291 -2.74 -16.59 -22.29
C MET A 291 -1.37 -16.28 -22.91
N THR A 292 -0.56 -15.43 -22.26
CA THR A 292 0.81 -15.10 -22.73
C THR A 292 1.91 -15.96 -22.10
N ALA A 293 1.58 -16.79 -21.12
CA ALA A 293 2.52 -17.64 -20.39
C ALA A 293 2.57 -19.09 -20.93
N VAL A 294 1.78 -19.38 -21.97
CA VAL A 294 1.77 -20.64 -22.74
C VAL A 294 2.49 -20.40 -24.07
#